data_AF-A0A2P4X9Q3-F1
#
_entry.id   AF-A0A2P4X9Q3-F1
#
_cell.length_a   1.000
_cell.length_b   1.000
_cell.length_c   1.000
_cell.angle_alpha   90.00
_cell.angle_beta   90.00
_cell.angle_gamma   90.00
#
_symmetry.space_group_name_H-M   'P 1'
#
loop_
_entity.id
_entity.type
_entity.pdbx_description
1 polymer ?
#
loop_
_entity_poly.entity_id
_entity_poly.type
_entity_poly.pdbx_seq_one_letter_code
_entity_poly.pdbx_strand_id
1 'polypeptide(L)'
;MERIGRAQNEEKWIVDLKAYLRRDVLDLTPVDAKSYCKIADRYETDESGLLFYFPPTKQSDEDRDLVAKLVVPETLQNDLMHHYHSSLEGGH
;
A
#
# COMPACT_ATOMS: atom_id res chain seq x y z
N MET A 1 5.33 -6.87 -10.73
CA MET A 1 5.10 -6.65 -9.29
C MET A 1 6.32 -6.10 -8.54
N GLU A 2 7.54 -6.40 -8.98
CA GLU A 2 8.77 -5.99 -8.28
C GLU A 2 8.91 -4.47 -8.05
N ARG A 3 8.55 -3.63 -9.04
CA ARG A 3 8.54 -2.15 -8.88
C ARG A 3 7.57 -1.67 -7.79
N ILE A 4 6.37 -2.24 -7.73
CA ILE A 4 5.36 -1.84 -6.73
C ILE A 4 5.79 -2.32 -5.34
N GLY A 5 6.32 -3.54 -5.23
CA GLY A 5 6.86 -4.06 -3.98
C GLY A 5 7.98 -3.18 -3.44
N ARG A 6 8.93 -2.76 -4.29
CA ARG A 6 9.99 -1.83 -3.92
C ARG A 6 9.45 -0.49 -3.44
N ALA A 7 8.58 0.15 -4.21
CA ALA A 7 8.02 1.44 -3.85
C ALA A 7 7.18 1.38 -2.55
N GLN A 8 6.48 0.26 -2.31
CA GLN A 8 5.77 0.02 -1.05
C GLN A 8 6.73 -0.08 0.14
N ASN A 9 7.96 -0.54 -0.08
CA ASN A 9 8.96 -0.64 0.98
C ASN A 9 9.72 0.68 1.21
N GLU A 10 9.54 1.68 0.35
CA GLU A 10 10.09 3.03 0.54
C GLU A 10 9.19 3.89 1.42
N GLU A 11 7.89 3.60 1.47
CA GLU A 11 6.95 4.32 2.32
C GLU A 11 6.84 3.70 3.72
N LYS A 12 7.26 4.48 4.73
CA LYS A 12 7.29 4.04 6.12
C LYS A 12 5.95 3.50 6.62
N TRP A 13 4.84 4.18 6.33
CA TRP A 13 3.52 3.75 6.82
C TRP A 13 3.08 2.39 6.24
N ILE A 14 3.52 2.06 5.01
CA ILE A 14 3.25 0.77 4.37
C ILE A 14 4.10 -0.32 5.01
N VAL A 15 5.41 -0.05 5.20
CA VAL A 15 6.34 -0.98 5.85
C VAL A 15 5.86 -1.31 7.26
N ASP A 16 5.51 -0.29 8.02
CA ASP A 16 5.04 -0.40 9.40
C ASP A 16 3.72 -1.19 9.48
N LEU A 17 2.76 -0.92 8.57
CA LEU A 17 1.50 -1.67 8.52
C LEU A 17 1.72 -3.14 8.13
N LYS A 18 2.60 -3.43 7.17
CA LYS A 18 2.98 -4.81 6.81
C LYS A 18 3.60 -5.54 8.01
N ALA A 19 4.49 -4.87 8.74
CA ALA A 19 5.10 -5.40 9.95
C ALA A 19 4.04 -5.73 11.01
N TYR A 20 3.08 -4.82 11.21
CA TYR A 20 1.94 -5.05 12.10
C TYR A 20 1.11 -6.28 11.70
N LEU A 21 0.74 -6.40 10.42
CA LEU A 21 -0.07 -7.51 9.89
C LEU A 21 0.65 -8.86 10.00
N ARG A 22 1.98 -8.86 9.79
CA ARG A 22 2.84 -10.04 9.96
C ARG A 22 3.16 -10.36 11.42
N ARG A 23 2.66 -9.55 12.36
CA ARG A 23 2.98 -9.59 13.80
C ARG A 23 4.46 -9.36 14.11
N ASP A 24 5.20 -8.78 13.18
CA ASP A 24 6.59 -8.37 13.32
C ASP A 24 6.64 -6.95 13.92
N VAL A 25 6.11 -6.79 15.13
CA VAL A 25 5.92 -5.47 15.76
C VAL A 25 7.17 -4.94 16.47
N LEU A 26 8.34 -5.50 16.16
CA LEU A 26 9.61 -5.19 16.86
C LEU A 26 10.04 -3.73 16.71
N ASP A 27 9.76 -3.13 15.55
CA ASP A 27 10.10 -1.73 15.23
C ASP A 27 8.93 -0.76 15.52
N LEU A 28 7.74 -1.30 15.84
CA LEU A 28 6.53 -0.49 16.00
C LEU A 28 6.36 -0.03 17.44
N THR A 29 6.11 1.26 17.61
CA THR A 29 5.70 1.79 18.90
C THR A 29 4.26 1.34 19.23
N PRO A 30 3.88 1.26 20.52
CA PRO A 30 2.51 0.90 20.89
C PRO A 30 1.45 1.88 20.39
N VAL A 31 1.81 3.15 20.13
CA VAL A 31 0.90 4.14 19.54
C VAL A 31 0.67 3.87 18.04
N ASP A 32 1.71 3.50 17.31
CA ASP A 32 1.61 3.12 15.90
C ASP A 32 0.82 1.83 15.74
N ALA A 33 1.14 0.80 16.54
CA ALA A 33 0.40 -0.47 16.55
C ALA A 33 -1.10 -0.27 16.81
N LYS A 34 -1.47 0.62 17.73
CA LYS A 34 -2.89 0.95 17.99
C LYS A 34 -3.54 1.66 16.81
N SER A 35 -2.81 2.49 16.08
CA SER A 35 -3.30 3.18 14.90
C SER A 35 -3.52 2.21 13.75
N TYR A 36 -2.56 1.30 13.51
CA TYR A 36 -2.68 0.25 12.50
C TYR A 36 -3.77 -0.77 12.84
N CYS A 37 -3.95 -1.14 14.11
CA CYS A 37 -5.03 -2.01 14.57
C CYS A 37 -6.42 -1.56 14.07
N LYS A 38 -6.70 -0.25 14.06
CA LYS A 38 -7.99 0.30 13.63
C LYS A 38 -8.29 0.10 12.14
N ILE A 39 -7.24 -0.04 11.33
CA ILE A 39 -7.37 -0.16 9.88
C ILE A 39 -6.99 -1.55 9.38
N ALA A 40 -6.29 -2.36 10.17
CA ALA A 40 -5.74 -3.65 9.79
C ALA A 40 -6.78 -4.63 9.22
N ASP A 41 -8.03 -4.58 9.68
CA ASP A 41 -9.15 -5.36 9.14
C ASP A 41 -9.38 -5.15 7.62
N ARG A 42 -8.98 -3.97 7.10
CA ARG A 42 -9.13 -3.60 5.70
C ARG A 42 -7.87 -3.83 4.88
N TYR A 43 -6.82 -4.42 5.46
CA TYR A 43 -5.55 -4.64 4.76
C TYR A 43 -5.01 -6.04 5.01
N GLU A 44 -4.40 -6.62 3.99
CA GLU A 44 -3.74 -7.93 4.08
C GLU A 44 -2.41 -7.90 3.35
N THR A 45 -1.46 -8.71 3.81
CA THR A 45 -0.22 -8.96 3.09
C THR A 45 -0.23 -10.35 2.47
N ASP A 46 0.06 -10.41 1.18
CA ASP A 46 0.25 -11.67 0.45
C ASP A 46 1.62 -12.32 0.78
N GLU A 47 1.79 -13.58 0.36
CA GLU A 47 3.07 -14.31 0.43
C GLU A 47 4.23 -13.56 -0.24
N SER A 48 3.95 -12.80 -1.31
CA SER A 48 4.93 -11.96 -2.00
C SER A 48 5.32 -10.70 -1.22
N GLY A 49 4.68 -10.45 -0.08
CA GLY A 49 4.90 -9.27 0.76
C GLY A 49 4.37 -7.97 0.20
N LEU A 50 3.41 -8.06 -0.72
CA LEU A 50 2.64 -6.94 -1.21
C LEU A 50 1.48 -6.64 -0.26
N LEU A 51 1.22 -5.35 -0.03
CA LEU A 51 0.07 -4.90 0.77
C LEU A 51 -1.15 -4.69 -0.14
N PHE A 52 -2.26 -5.28 0.25
CA PHE A 52 -3.56 -5.13 -0.40
C PHE A 52 -4.55 -4.45 0.54
N TYR A 53 -5.48 -3.73 -0.07
CA TYR A 53 -6.60 -3.06 0.58
C TYR A 53 -7.92 -3.71 0.18
N PHE A 54 -8.71 -4.04 1.19
CA PHE A 54 -10.04 -4.63 1.07
C PHE A 54 -11.06 -3.53 1.41
N PRO A 55 -11.80 -3.03 0.42
CA PRO A 55 -12.85 -2.05 0.68
C PRO A 55 -13.93 -2.69 1.56
N PRO A 56 -14.43 -1.97 2.59
CA PRO A 56 -15.58 -2.46 3.33
C PRO A 56 -16.75 -2.54 2.37
N THR A 57 -17.27 -3.75 2.15
CA THR A 57 -18.41 -4.00 1.28
C THR A 57 -19.56 -3.10 1.72
N LYS A 58 -19.90 -2.08 0.93
CA LYS A 58 -21.30 -1.69 0.89
C LYS A 58 -21.98 -2.82 0.12
N GLN A 59 -22.84 -3.55 0.80
CA GLN A 59 -23.69 -4.62 0.27
C GLN A 59 -24.67 -4.06 -0.78
N SER A 60 -24.16 -3.57 -1.90
CA SER A 60 -24.95 -3.37 -3.11
C SER A 60 -24.67 -4.58 -3.97
N ASP A 61 -25.70 -5.38 -4.17
CA ASP A 61 -25.76 -6.75 -4.72
C ASP A 61 -25.11 -6.95 -6.11
N GLU A 62 -24.54 -5.90 -6.72
CA GLU A 62 -24.04 -5.92 -8.11
C GLU A 62 -22.51 -5.87 -8.24
N ASP A 63 -21.76 -5.61 -7.16
CA ASP A 63 -20.29 -5.60 -7.17
C ASP A 63 -19.75 -6.73 -6.29
N ARG A 64 -20.09 -7.96 -6.69
CA ARG A 64 -19.74 -9.20 -5.97
C ARG A 64 -18.31 -9.68 -6.26
N ASP A 65 -17.43 -8.77 -6.63
CA ASP A 65 -16.02 -9.04 -6.84
C ASP A 65 -15.23 -8.23 -5.80
N LEU A 66 -15.14 -8.78 -4.59
CA LEU A 66 -14.23 -8.29 -3.56
C LEU A 66 -12.78 -8.54 -4.00
N VAL A 67 -12.32 -7.82 -5.03
CA VAL A 67 -10.93 -7.89 -5.47
C VAL A 67 -10.12 -7.04 -4.51
N ALA A 68 -9.20 -7.70 -3.83
CA ALA A 68 -8.15 -7.05 -3.08
C ALA A 68 -7.45 -6.01 -3.98
N LYS A 69 -7.51 -4.74 -3.61
CA LYS A 69 -6.87 -3.67 -4.39
C LYS A 69 -5.43 -3.53 -3.93
N LEU A 70 -4.48 -3.67 -4.85
CA LEU A 70 -3.07 -3.45 -4.54
C LEU A 70 -2.85 -2.00 -4.10
N VAL A 71 -2.20 -1.79 -2.95
CA VAL A 71 -1.88 -0.45 -2.45
C VAL A 71 -0.79 0.15 -3.33
N VAL A 72 -1.09 1.25 -4.04
CA VAL A 72 -0.12 1.93 -4.90
C VAL A 72 0.57 3.04 -4.10
N PRO A 73 1.88 2.91 -3.86
CA PRO A 73 2.61 3.88 -3.05
C PRO A 73 2.73 5.26 -3.73
N GLU A 74 2.77 6.33 -2.95
CA GLU A 74 2.91 7.70 -3.42
C GLU A 74 4.25 7.93 -4.13
N THR A 75 5.31 7.26 -3.67
CA THR A 75 6.64 7.30 -4.31
C THR A 75 6.58 6.84 -5.78
N LEU A 76 5.76 5.83 -6.07
CA LEU A 76 5.55 5.35 -7.44
C LEU A 76 4.71 6.33 -8.27
N GLN A 77 3.74 7.01 -7.66
CA GLN A 77 2.96 8.05 -8.34
C GLN A 77 3.85 9.27 -8.65
N ASN A 78 4.74 9.64 -7.73
CA ASN A 78 5.68 10.73 -7.92
C ASN A 78 6.73 10.42 -9.01
N ASP A 79 7.27 9.19 -9.04
CA ASP A 79 8.18 8.71 -10.10
C ASP A 79 7.56 8.86 -11.51
N LEU A 80 6.27 8.51 -11.64
CA LEU A 80 5.54 8.66 -12.90
C LEU A 80 5.34 10.14 -13.29
N MET A 81 5.00 10.99 -12.32
CA MET A 81 4.83 12.43 -12.55
C MET A 81 6.15 13.10 -12.95
N HIS A 82 7.24 12.77 -12.26
CA HIS A 82 8.59 13.28 -12.56
C HIS A 82 9.05 12.86 -13.96
N HIS A 83 8.76 11.62 -14.37
CA HIS A 83 9.07 11.13 -15.71
C HIS A 83 8.32 11.91 -16.80
N TYR A 84 7.08 12.33 -16.53
CA TYR A 84 6.29 13.12 -17.47
C TYR A 84 6.86 14.54 -17.67
N HIS A 85 7.31 15.18 -16.59
CA HIS A 85 7.94 16.50 -16.65
C HIS A 85 9.32 16.44 -17.34
N SER A 86 10.14 15.44 -17.00
CA SER A 86 11.45 15.26 -17.64
C SER A 86 11.36 14.89 -19.13
N SER A 87 10.27 14.26 -19.57
CA SER A 87 10.04 13.94 -20.98
C SER A 87 9.54 15.14 -21.79
N LEU A 88 8.87 16.11 -21.15
CA LEU A 88 8.30 17.28 -21.82
C LEU A 88 9.28 18.45 -21.95
N GLU A 89 10.26 18.58 -21.05
CA GLU A 89 11.35 19.59 -21.16
C GLU A 89 12.49 19.16 -22.10
N GLY A 90 12.45 17.95 -22.67
CA GLY A 90 13.45 17.44 -23.61
C GLY A 90 13.19 17.76 -25.09
N GLY A 91 12.17 18.55 -25.41
CA GLY A 91 11.87 18.99 -26.77
C GLY A 91 12.78 20.14 -27.20
N HIS A 92 13.79 19.82 -28.01
CA HIS A 92 14.76 20.73 -28.65
C HIS A 92 14.09 21.83 -29.48
#